data_AF-A0AAV2KMY2-F1
#
_entry.id   AF-A0AAV2KMY2-F1
#
_cell.length_a   1.000
_cell.length_b   1.000
_cell.length_c   1.000
_cell.angle_alpha   90.00
_cell.angle_beta   90.00
_cell.angle_gamma   90.00
#
_symmetry.space_group_name_H-M   'P 1'
#
loop_
_entity.id
_entity.type
_entity.pdbx_description
1 polymer ?
#
loop_
_entity_poly.entity_id
_entity_poly.type
_entity_poly.pdbx_seq_one_letter_code
_entity_poly.pdbx_strand_id
1 'polypeptide(L)'
;MCTGACSKFVAYGLYPLAAVSILCNIILFFPDFSTKYAGDDSKDSPRLTTEVKYMGGLVGGGIMVLIPAIHIQLTSARNCCANRCGMFLSIGFAALGVLGAIYSLTVASLGLSNGPTCLWSNPDNPNERWGAPFANSNGSYLGNKDIWKWCREPEGVVEFNLGLFSTLLVASCLQLVLCAVQMVNGLFGCLCGTCGSKE
;
A
#
# COMPACT_ATOMS: atom_id res chain seq x y z
N MET A 1 32.78 -2.54 0.04
CA MET A 1 32.24 -3.40 1.12
C MET A 1 31.31 -2.54 1.96
N CYS A 2 30.00 -2.79 1.95
CA CYS A 2 28.95 -2.22 2.84
C CYS A 2 27.51 -2.64 2.43
N THR A 3 27.31 -3.27 1.28
CA THR A 3 25.96 -3.59 0.73
C THR A 3 25.17 -4.65 1.51
N GLY A 4 25.84 -5.60 2.18
CA GLY A 4 25.16 -6.68 2.90
C GLY A 4 24.37 -6.22 4.13
N ALA A 5 24.98 -5.44 5.02
CA ALA A 5 24.32 -4.96 6.24
C ALA A 5 23.17 -3.98 5.94
N CYS A 6 23.35 -3.10 4.97
CA CYS A 6 22.29 -2.20 4.48
C CYS A 6 21.12 -2.99 3.86
N SER A 7 21.41 -4.02 3.06
CA SER A 7 20.37 -4.88 2.48
C SER A 7 19.56 -5.64 3.54
N LYS A 8 20.19 -6.10 4.64
CA LYS A 8 19.46 -6.70 5.76
C LYS A 8 18.50 -5.72 6.41
N PHE A 9 18.96 -4.48 6.68
CA PHE A 9 18.10 -3.45 7.25
C PHE A 9 16.89 -3.16 6.36
N VAL A 10 17.10 -3.04 5.04
CA VAL A 10 16.02 -2.88 4.07
C VAL A 10 15.04 -4.05 4.14
N ALA A 11 15.52 -5.30 4.09
CA ALA A 11 14.66 -6.47 4.15
C ALA A 11 13.84 -6.53 5.45
N TYR A 12 14.47 -6.31 6.60
CA TYR A 12 13.78 -6.30 7.91
C TYR A 12 12.76 -5.16 8.03
N GLY A 13 13.00 -4.01 7.40
CA GLY A 13 12.05 -2.90 7.34
C GLY A 13 10.84 -3.17 6.45
N LEU A 14 11.02 -3.90 5.35
CA LEU A 14 9.94 -4.19 4.39
C LEU A 14 8.90 -5.18 4.94
N TYR A 15 9.31 -6.16 5.77
CA TYR A 15 8.38 -7.13 6.37
C TYR A 15 7.22 -6.51 7.16
N PRO A 16 7.47 -5.66 8.19
CA PRO A 16 6.39 -5.06 8.96
C PRO A 16 5.54 -4.11 8.10
N LEU A 17 6.15 -3.37 7.17
CA LEU A 17 5.40 -2.48 6.26
C LEU A 17 4.44 -3.25 5.35
N ALA A 18 4.90 -4.38 4.81
CA ALA A 18 4.05 -5.25 3.99
C ALA A 18 2.95 -5.91 4.81
N ALA A 19 3.25 -6.37 6.03
CA ALA A 19 2.24 -6.91 6.94
C ALA A 19 1.17 -5.87 7.28
N VAL A 20 1.56 -4.63 7.62
CA VAL A 20 0.63 -3.52 7.86
C VAL A 20 -0.23 -3.24 6.63
N SER A 21 0.36 -3.26 5.43
CA SER A 21 -0.38 -3.01 4.19
C SER A 21 -1.44 -4.09 3.89
N ILE A 22 -1.10 -5.35 4.16
CA ILE A 22 -2.04 -6.48 4.06
C ILE A 22 -3.17 -6.33 5.08
N LEU A 23 -2.83 -6.09 6.35
CA LEU A 23 -3.81 -5.98 7.42
C LEU A 23 -4.75 -4.80 7.21
N CYS A 24 -4.24 -3.61 6.88
CA CYS A 24 -5.06 -2.44 6.61
C CYS A 24 -6.03 -2.68 5.45
N ASN A 25 -5.58 -3.33 4.37
CA ASN A 25 -6.44 -3.63 3.23
C ASN A 25 -7.51 -4.67 3.56
N ILE A 26 -7.20 -5.69 4.38
CA ILE A 26 -8.20 -6.66 4.85
C ILE A 26 -9.24 -5.97 5.74
N ILE A 27 -8.80 -5.12 6.67
CA ILE A 27 -9.69 -4.40 7.58
C ILE A 27 -10.60 -3.44 6.79
N LEU A 28 -10.11 -2.81 5.72
CA LEU A 28 -10.91 -1.97 4.83
C LEU A 28 -12.10 -2.69 4.18
N PHE A 29 -12.06 -4.03 4.04
CA PHE A 29 -13.20 -4.79 3.52
C PHE A 29 -14.36 -4.93 4.52
N PHE A 30 -14.12 -4.69 5.80
CA PHE A 30 -15.09 -4.91 6.88
C PHE A 30 -15.30 -3.62 7.67
N PRO A 31 -15.94 -2.59 7.07
CA PRO A 31 -16.35 -1.41 7.83
C PRO A 31 -17.29 -1.83 8.96
N ASP A 32 -17.11 -1.23 10.14
CA ASP A 32 -17.82 -1.59 11.38
C ASP A 32 -17.63 -3.08 11.80
N PHE A 33 -16.56 -3.73 11.33
CA PHE A 33 -16.30 -5.16 11.53
C PHE A 33 -17.47 -6.08 11.12
N SER A 34 -18.34 -5.59 10.25
CA SER A 34 -19.52 -6.30 9.78
C SER A 34 -19.29 -6.85 8.38
N THR A 35 -19.64 -8.12 8.18
CA THR A 35 -19.56 -8.78 6.87
C THR A 35 -20.72 -8.40 5.95
N LYS A 36 -21.76 -7.74 6.48
CA LYS A 36 -22.97 -7.37 5.72
C LYS A 36 -22.63 -6.48 4.52
N TYR A 37 -21.75 -5.50 4.71
CA TYR A 37 -21.37 -4.56 3.65
C TYR A 37 -20.59 -5.22 2.51
N ALA A 38 -19.77 -6.23 2.83
CA ALA A 38 -19.05 -7.00 1.82
C ALA A 38 -19.98 -7.99 1.08
N GLY A 39 -20.99 -8.53 1.78
CA GLY A 39 -21.97 -9.46 1.20
C GLY A 39 -23.03 -8.79 0.33
N ASP A 40 -23.48 -7.60 0.72
CA ASP A 40 -24.54 -6.84 0.02
C ASP A 40 -23.99 -5.92 -1.08
N ASP A 41 -22.66 -5.87 -1.26
CA ASP A 41 -22.04 -5.08 -2.31
C ASP A 41 -22.34 -5.70 -3.69
N SER A 42 -22.95 -4.89 -4.55
CA SER A 42 -23.28 -5.27 -5.94
C SER A 42 -23.05 -4.09 -6.88
N LYS A 43 -22.95 -4.37 -8.18
CA LYS A 43 -22.74 -3.31 -9.20
C LYS A 43 -23.85 -2.25 -9.18
N ASP A 44 -25.08 -2.65 -8.89
CA ASP A 44 -26.25 -1.76 -8.82
C ASP A 44 -26.44 -1.10 -7.44
N SER A 45 -25.82 -1.64 -6.39
CA SER A 45 -25.91 -1.14 -5.02
C SER A 45 -24.53 -1.17 -4.34
N PRO A 46 -23.67 -0.18 -4.59
CA PRO A 46 -22.33 -0.15 -4.01
C PRO A 46 -22.42 0.07 -2.49
N ARG A 47 -21.82 -0.85 -1.74
CA ARG A 47 -21.70 -0.78 -0.27
C ARG A 47 -20.27 -0.58 0.19
N LEU A 48 -19.31 -0.94 -0.67
CA LEU A 48 -17.89 -0.71 -0.45
C LEU A 48 -17.35 0.40 -1.35
N THR A 49 -16.35 1.10 -0.82
CA THR A 49 -15.49 2.03 -1.56
C THR A 49 -14.80 1.28 -2.71
N THR A 50 -14.86 1.82 -3.92
CA THR A 50 -14.34 1.17 -5.13
C THR A 50 -12.83 0.91 -5.02
N GLU A 51 -12.09 1.82 -4.39
CA GLU A 51 -10.65 1.76 -4.23
C GLU A 51 -10.20 0.59 -3.34
N VAL A 52 -11.03 0.17 -2.37
CA VAL A 52 -10.77 -1.03 -1.56
C VAL A 52 -10.77 -2.29 -2.43
N LYS A 53 -11.64 -2.33 -3.43
CA LYS A 53 -11.78 -3.47 -4.36
C LYS A 53 -10.56 -3.63 -5.28
N TYR A 54 -9.77 -2.56 -5.48
CA TYR A 54 -8.50 -2.65 -6.20
C TYR A 54 -7.38 -3.32 -5.41
N MET A 55 -7.61 -3.61 -4.13
CA MET A 55 -6.70 -4.36 -3.26
C MET A 55 -5.28 -3.79 -3.26
N GLY A 56 -5.15 -2.45 -3.31
CA GLY A 56 -3.87 -1.74 -3.41
C GLY A 56 -2.88 -2.14 -2.31
N GLY A 57 -3.35 -2.22 -1.06
CA GLY A 57 -2.52 -2.61 0.08
C GLY A 57 -2.17 -4.09 0.12
N LEU A 58 -3.08 -4.99 -0.27
CA LEU A 58 -2.84 -6.43 -0.26
C LEU A 58 -1.92 -6.86 -1.41
N VAL A 59 -2.24 -6.46 -2.64
CA VAL A 59 -1.51 -6.86 -3.84
C VAL A 59 -0.24 -6.02 -4.00
N GLY A 60 -0.38 -4.69 -3.99
CA GLY A 60 0.73 -3.76 -4.18
C GLY A 60 1.65 -3.69 -2.98
N GLY A 61 1.17 -3.13 -1.87
CA GLY A 61 1.97 -2.93 -0.66
C GLY A 61 2.31 -4.22 0.10
N GLY A 62 1.58 -5.29 -0.16
CA GLY A 62 1.74 -6.59 0.48
C GLY A 62 2.56 -7.55 -0.37
N ILE A 63 1.91 -8.27 -1.26
CA ILE A 63 2.49 -9.38 -2.03
C ILE A 63 3.67 -8.91 -2.89
N MET A 64 3.51 -7.84 -3.68
CA MET A 64 4.58 -7.36 -4.57
C MET A 64 5.80 -6.83 -3.82
N VAL A 65 5.65 -6.39 -2.56
CA VAL A 65 6.75 -5.92 -1.69
C VAL A 65 7.38 -7.06 -0.88
N LEU A 66 6.61 -8.10 -0.51
CA LEU A 66 7.15 -9.28 0.18
C LEU A 66 8.14 -10.06 -0.69
N ILE A 67 7.90 -10.15 -2.00
CA ILE A 67 8.80 -10.84 -2.94
C ILE A 67 10.24 -10.29 -2.86
N PRO A 68 10.49 -8.97 -3.05
CA PRO A 68 11.82 -8.42 -2.87
C PRO A 68 12.34 -8.56 -1.44
N ALA A 69 11.51 -8.37 -0.41
CA ALA A 69 11.96 -8.50 0.98
C ALA A 69 12.59 -9.89 1.26
N ILE A 70 11.90 -10.97 0.84
CA ILE A 70 12.39 -12.35 0.97
C ILE A 70 13.65 -12.56 0.13
N HIS A 71 13.66 -12.08 -1.11
CA HIS A 71 14.80 -12.26 -2.00
C HIS A 71 16.07 -11.55 -1.49
N ILE A 72 15.93 -10.32 -0.99
CA ILE A 72 17.02 -9.52 -0.41
C ILE A 72 17.57 -10.22 0.83
N GLN A 73 16.70 -10.72 1.72
CA GLN A 73 17.10 -11.44 2.92
C GLN A 73 17.91 -12.71 2.59
N LEU A 74 17.41 -13.54 1.66
CA LEU A 74 18.08 -14.78 1.26
C LEU A 74 19.44 -14.51 0.59
N THR A 75 19.50 -13.50 -0.27
CA THR A 75 20.73 -13.14 -1.00
C THR A 75 21.77 -12.53 -0.05
N SER A 76 21.31 -11.75 0.95
CA SER A 76 22.20 -11.16 1.95
C SER A 76 22.80 -12.18 2.93
N ALA A 77 22.15 -13.33 3.16
CA ALA A 77 22.65 -14.34 4.09
C ALA A 77 23.76 -15.21 3.50
N ARG A 78 23.77 -15.43 2.18
CA ARG A 78 24.64 -16.44 1.54
C ARG A 78 25.99 -15.92 1.04
N ASN A 79 26.39 -14.67 1.32
CA ASN A 79 27.53 -14.00 0.67
C ASN A 79 27.47 -14.08 -0.87
N CYS A 80 26.29 -14.36 -1.45
CA CYS A 80 26.07 -14.56 -2.90
C CYS A 80 26.11 -13.27 -3.71
N CYS A 81 26.44 -12.12 -3.10
CA CYS A 81 26.72 -10.86 -3.78
C CYS A 81 27.99 -10.89 -4.67
N ALA A 82 28.64 -12.05 -4.83
CA ALA A 82 29.87 -12.23 -5.60
C ALA A 82 29.66 -12.66 -7.07
N ASN A 83 28.42 -12.90 -7.54
CA ASN A 83 28.16 -13.21 -8.95
C ASN A 83 27.16 -12.24 -9.60
N ARG A 84 27.47 -11.81 -10.83
CA ARG A 84 26.73 -10.82 -11.63
C ARG A 84 25.24 -11.15 -11.77
N CYS A 85 24.89 -12.43 -11.92
CA CYS A 85 23.49 -12.89 -12.05
C CYS A 85 22.63 -12.63 -10.80
N GLY A 86 23.17 -12.86 -9.59
CA GLY A 86 22.43 -12.62 -8.34
C GLY A 86 22.15 -11.13 -8.09
N MET A 87 23.03 -10.26 -8.59
CA MET A 87 22.86 -8.81 -8.48
C MET A 87 21.80 -8.24 -9.42
N PHE A 88 21.75 -8.72 -10.67
CA PHE A 88 20.68 -8.34 -11.61
C PHE A 88 19.30 -8.75 -11.13
N LEU A 89 19.17 -9.96 -10.56
CA LEU A 89 17.92 -10.43 -9.98
C LEU A 89 17.47 -9.55 -8.81
N SER A 90 18.39 -9.13 -7.93
CA SER A 90 18.05 -8.22 -6.83
C SER A 90 17.51 -6.87 -7.32
N ILE A 91 18.05 -6.32 -8.41
CA ILE A 91 17.55 -5.08 -9.01
C ILE A 91 16.15 -5.29 -9.59
N GLY A 92 15.93 -6.40 -10.30
CA GLY A 92 14.63 -6.74 -10.88
C GLY A 92 13.53 -6.90 -9.83
N PHE A 93 13.80 -7.62 -8.74
CA PHE A 93 12.84 -7.75 -7.65
C PHE A 93 12.63 -6.43 -6.90
N ALA A 94 13.67 -5.62 -6.69
CA ALA A 94 13.51 -4.29 -6.11
C ALA A 94 12.63 -3.37 -6.98
N ALA A 95 12.76 -3.45 -8.31
CA ALA A 95 11.88 -2.75 -9.25
C ALA A 95 10.42 -3.21 -9.12
N LEU A 96 10.18 -4.51 -8.97
CA LEU A 96 8.84 -5.03 -8.69
C LEU A 96 8.26 -4.46 -7.39
N GLY A 97 9.09 -4.34 -6.34
CA GLY A 97 8.70 -3.71 -5.08
C GLY A 97 8.36 -2.23 -5.24
N VAL A 98 9.12 -1.48 -6.05
CA VAL A 98 8.80 -0.08 -6.39
C VAL A 98 7.45 0.02 -7.11
N LEU A 99 7.21 -0.83 -8.11
CA LEU A 99 5.92 -0.86 -8.82
C LEU A 99 4.76 -1.18 -7.89
N GLY A 100 4.93 -2.15 -6.98
CA GLY A 100 3.93 -2.50 -5.98
C GLY A 100 3.64 -1.35 -5.00
N ALA A 101 4.69 -0.66 -4.54
CA ALA A 101 4.56 0.51 -3.67
C ALA A 101 3.85 1.67 -4.38
N ILE A 102 4.19 1.98 -5.64
CA ILE A 102 3.51 3.01 -6.44
C ILE A 102 2.03 2.66 -6.65
N TYR A 103 1.72 1.39 -6.94
CA TYR A 103 0.35 0.94 -7.09
C TYR A 103 -0.46 1.14 -5.81
N SER A 104 0.08 0.69 -4.67
CA SER A 104 -0.53 0.88 -3.34
C SER A 104 -0.73 2.36 -3.01
N LEU A 105 0.28 3.19 -3.26
CA LEU A 105 0.25 4.63 -3.04
C LEU A 105 -0.85 5.31 -3.85
N THR A 106 -0.97 4.95 -5.13
CA THR A 106 -1.97 5.51 -6.04
C THR A 106 -3.39 5.15 -5.57
N VAL A 107 -3.63 3.87 -5.27
CA VAL A 107 -4.94 3.41 -4.77
C VAL A 107 -5.28 4.09 -3.43
N ALA A 108 -4.33 4.20 -2.51
CA ALA A 108 -4.54 4.87 -1.22
C ALA A 108 -4.83 6.37 -1.38
N SER A 109 -4.13 7.05 -2.30
CA SER A 109 -4.35 8.47 -2.58
C SER A 109 -5.71 8.73 -3.22
N LEU A 110 -6.15 7.85 -4.13
CA LEU A 110 -7.50 7.89 -4.70
C LEU A 110 -8.57 7.63 -3.63
N GLY A 111 -8.35 6.64 -2.75
CA GLY A 111 -9.28 6.34 -1.65
C GLY A 111 -9.46 7.49 -0.68
N LEU A 112 -8.37 8.23 -0.39
CA LEU A 112 -8.42 9.47 0.42
C LEU A 112 -9.03 10.66 -0.33
N SER A 113 -8.88 10.75 -1.65
CA SER A 113 -9.41 11.87 -2.42
C SER A 113 -10.91 11.73 -2.67
N ASN A 114 -11.36 10.52 -2.97
CA ASN A 114 -12.74 10.21 -3.29
C ASN A 114 -13.61 9.95 -2.04
N GLY A 115 -12.99 9.53 -0.94
CA GLY A 115 -13.67 9.21 0.31
C GLY A 115 -14.50 7.92 0.26
N PRO A 116 -15.10 7.53 1.40
CA PRO A 116 -15.80 6.26 1.49
C PRO A 116 -17.16 6.27 0.80
N THR A 117 -17.61 5.08 0.38
CA THR A 117 -19.01 4.81 0.09
C THR A 117 -19.79 4.61 1.39
N CYS A 118 -20.90 5.32 1.57
CA CYS A 118 -21.75 5.26 2.77
C CYS A 118 -23.21 5.58 2.42
N LEU A 119 -24.13 5.25 3.33
CA LEU A 119 -25.47 5.82 3.34
C LEU A 119 -25.35 7.27 3.80
N TRP A 120 -25.69 8.21 2.92
CA TRP A 120 -25.51 9.62 3.20
C TRP A 120 -26.75 10.47 2.98
N SER A 121 -26.82 11.57 3.73
CA SER A 121 -27.83 12.62 3.63
C SER A 121 -27.20 13.97 4.00
N ASN A 122 -27.53 15.01 3.26
CA ASN A 122 -27.04 16.38 3.47
C ASN A 122 -28.25 17.33 3.52
N PRO A 123 -28.21 18.48 4.23
CA PRO A 123 -29.23 19.53 4.14
C PRO A 123 -29.82 19.80 2.74
N ASP A 124 -29.01 19.74 1.68
CA ASP A 124 -29.50 19.95 0.29
C ASP A 124 -30.20 18.72 -0.32
N ASN A 125 -29.93 17.53 0.21
CA ASN A 125 -30.46 16.24 -0.25
C ASN A 125 -30.84 15.40 0.98
N PRO A 126 -32.03 15.62 1.57
CA PRO A 126 -32.42 14.98 2.82
C PRO A 126 -32.70 13.48 2.66
N ASN A 127 -33.00 13.02 1.44
CA ASN A 127 -33.28 11.61 1.16
C ASN A 127 -32.00 10.78 1.24
N GLU A 128 -32.00 9.79 2.14
CA GLU A 128 -30.87 8.90 2.35
C GLU A 128 -30.63 8.02 1.11
N ARG A 129 -29.39 8.00 0.64
CA ARG A 129 -28.97 7.15 -0.48
C ARG A 129 -27.56 6.64 -0.28
N TRP A 130 -27.28 5.48 -0.84
CA TRP A 130 -25.93 4.92 -0.87
C TRP A 130 -25.11 5.58 -1.96
N GLY A 131 -23.87 5.95 -1.64
CA GLY A 131 -22.93 6.51 -2.61
C GLY A 131 -21.69 7.09 -1.95
N ALA A 132 -20.86 7.75 -2.74
CA ALA A 132 -19.66 8.44 -2.26
C ALA A 132 -19.90 9.96 -2.28
N PRO A 133 -20.35 10.57 -1.17
CA PRO A 133 -20.67 12.00 -1.14
C PRO A 133 -19.45 12.90 -1.41
N PHE A 134 -18.25 12.40 -1.19
CA PHE A 134 -16.99 13.15 -1.29
C PHE A 134 -16.24 12.95 -2.60
N ALA A 135 -16.73 12.09 -3.51
CA ALA A 135 -15.99 11.69 -4.72
C ALA A 135 -15.57 12.86 -5.61
N ASN A 136 -16.36 13.94 -5.64
CA ASN A 136 -16.10 15.11 -6.47
C ASN A 136 -15.51 16.30 -5.69
N SER A 137 -15.07 16.05 -4.45
CA SER A 137 -14.62 17.09 -3.52
C SER A 137 -13.10 17.30 -3.51
N ASN A 138 -12.33 16.54 -4.32
CA ASN A 138 -10.86 16.56 -4.36
C ASN A 138 -10.21 16.56 -2.95
N GLY A 139 -10.74 15.74 -2.03
CA GLY A 139 -10.23 15.66 -0.65
C GLY A 139 -10.54 16.86 0.25
N SER A 140 -11.39 17.81 -0.15
CA SER A 140 -11.76 18.95 0.73
C SER A 140 -12.42 18.52 2.04
N TYR A 141 -13.06 17.34 2.04
CA TYR A 141 -13.65 16.74 3.23
C TYR A 141 -12.62 16.34 4.30
N LEU A 142 -11.35 16.13 3.94
CA LEU A 142 -10.30 15.78 4.90
C LEU A 142 -10.04 16.90 5.92
N GLY A 143 -10.19 18.16 5.49
CA GLY A 143 -10.01 19.34 6.34
C GLY A 143 -11.27 19.81 7.05
N ASN A 144 -12.45 19.33 6.64
CA ASN A 144 -13.74 19.74 7.19
C ASN A 144 -14.46 18.57 7.86
N LYS A 145 -14.26 18.42 9.17
CA LYS A 145 -14.90 17.34 9.94
C LYS A 145 -16.42 17.51 10.06
N ASP A 146 -16.95 18.71 9.90
CA ASP A 146 -18.39 18.97 10.06
C ASP A 146 -19.23 18.24 9.00
N ILE A 147 -18.64 17.93 7.84
CA ILE A 147 -19.32 17.23 6.74
C ILE A 147 -19.20 15.70 6.84
N TRP A 148 -18.41 15.17 7.78
CA TRP A 148 -18.32 13.72 7.98
C TRP A 148 -19.65 13.12 8.47
N LYS A 149 -20.47 13.92 9.17
CA LYS A 149 -21.82 13.56 9.62
C LYS A 149 -22.81 13.31 8.48
N TRP A 150 -22.46 13.67 7.24
CA TRP A 150 -23.27 13.34 6.07
C TRP A 150 -23.36 11.84 5.87
N CYS A 151 -22.29 11.09 6.17
CA CYS A 151 -22.36 9.63 6.25
C CYS A 151 -23.04 9.22 7.55
N ARG A 152 -24.20 8.55 7.44
CA ARG A 152 -24.96 8.02 8.57
C ARG A 152 -24.60 6.58 8.89
N GLU A 153 -24.49 5.74 7.85
CA GLU A 153 -24.19 4.32 7.99
C GLU A 153 -23.11 3.92 6.96
N PRO A 154 -22.07 3.15 7.34
CA PRO A 154 -21.72 2.75 8.71
C PRO A 154 -21.30 3.94 9.60
N GLU A 155 -21.51 3.83 10.90
CA GLU A 155 -21.08 4.85 11.87
C GLU A 155 -19.54 4.97 11.87
N GLY A 156 -19.01 6.19 11.85
CA GLY A 156 -17.56 6.42 11.86
C GLY A 156 -16.80 5.95 10.59
N VAL A 157 -17.50 5.59 9.51
CA VAL A 157 -16.87 5.06 8.28
C VAL A 157 -15.83 5.99 7.65
N VAL A 158 -16.03 7.31 7.80
CA VAL A 158 -15.12 8.33 7.26
C VAL A 158 -13.77 8.28 7.98
N GLU A 159 -13.78 8.28 9.31
CA GLU A 159 -12.57 8.17 10.12
C GLU A 159 -11.86 6.83 9.90
N PHE A 160 -12.64 5.75 9.82
CA PHE A 160 -12.13 4.41 9.56
C PHE A 160 -11.37 4.33 8.23
N ASN A 161 -12.00 4.78 7.13
CA ASN A 161 -11.36 4.77 5.81
C ASN A 161 -10.16 5.72 5.77
N LEU A 162 -10.29 6.92 6.34
CA LEU A 162 -9.22 7.91 6.38
C LEU A 162 -7.99 7.38 7.12
N GLY A 163 -8.17 6.76 8.28
CA GLY A 163 -7.07 6.19 9.06
C GLY A 163 -6.35 5.06 8.34
N LEU A 164 -7.11 4.13 7.73
CA LEU A 164 -6.54 2.97 7.05
C LEU A 164 -5.85 3.35 5.73
N PHE A 165 -6.49 4.18 4.89
CA PHE A 165 -5.86 4.65 3.66
C PHE A 165 -4.66 5.57 3.94
N SER A 166 -4.70 6.42 4.97
CA SER A 166 -3.54 7.21 5.39
C SER A 166 -2.38 6.32 5.84
N THR A 167 -2.68 5.22 6.56
CA THR A 167 -1.65 4.26 6.97
C THR A 167 -1.04 3.55 5.75
N LEU A 168 -1.86 3.14 4.78
CA LEU A 168 -1.39 2.58 3.51
C LEU A 168 -0.53 3.57 2.71
N LEU A 169 -0.90 4.85 2.70
CA LEU A 169 -0.15 5.91 2.03
C LEU A 169 1.25 6.07 2.66
N VAL A 170 1.33 6.17 3.98
CA VAL A 170 2.63 6.28 4.68
C VAL A 170 3.47 5.01 4.50
N ALA A 171 2.86 3.83 4.64
CA ALA A 171 3.55 2.56 4.47
C ALA A 171 4.13 2.41 3.04
N SER A 172 3.34 2.74 2.02
CA SER A 172 3.77 2.67 0.61
C SER A 172 4.87 3.67 0.28
N CYS A 173 4.84 4.89 0.84
CA CYS A 173 5.97 5.83 0.74
C CYS A 173 7.27 5.24 1.31
N LEU A 174 7.21 4.66 2.50
CA LEU A 174 8.38 4.03 3.13
C LEU A 174 8.88 2.83 2.33
N GLN A 175 7.98 1.99 1.82
CA GLN A 175 8.32 0.87 0.94
C GLN A 175 9.01 1.34 -0.34
N LEU A 176 8.51 2.41 -0.95
CA LEU A 176 9.08 3.01 -2.16
C LEU A 176 10.52 3.46 -1.91
N VAL A 177 10.76 4.16 -0.80
CA VAL A 177 12.11 4.61 -0.41
C VAL A 177 13.04 3.41 -0.17
N LEU A 178 12.61 2.41 0.60
CA LEU A 178 13.43 1.23 0.92
C LEU A 178 13.77 0.41 -0.34
N CYS A 179 12.79 0.17 -1.21
CA CYS A 179 13.01 -0.54 -2.48
C CYS A 179 13.91 0.26 -3.44
N ALA A 180 13.77 1.59 -3.50
CA ALA A 180 14.64 2.45 -4.30
C ALA A 180 16.09 2.43 -3.78
N VAL A 181 16.30 2.48 -2.46
CA VAL A 181 17.63 2.32 -1.85
C VAL A 181 18.23 0.97 -2.21
N GLN A 182 17.46 -0.12 -2.18
CA GLN A 182 17.95 -1.43 -2.62
C GLN A 182 18.34 -1.44 -4.09
N MET A 183 17.54 -0.80 -4.95
CA MET A 183 17.83 -0.71 -6.38
C MET A 183 19.17 0.01 -6.62
N VAL A 184 19.40 1.14 -5.94
CA VAL A 184 20.65 1.89 -6.00
C VAL A 184 21.82 1.07 -5.47
N ASN A 185 21.65 0.39 -4.33
CA ASN A 185 22.67 -0.50 -3.76
C ASN A 185 23.02 -1.66 -4.71
N GLY A 186 22.03 -2.22 -5.40
CA GLY A 186 22.20 -3.24 -6.44
C GLY A 186 22.99 -2.69 -7.62
N LEU A 187 22.68 -1.48 -8.10
CA LEU A 187 23.42 -0.83 -9.19
C LEU A 187 24.89 -0.59 -8.83
N PHE A 188 25.17 -0.04 -7.64
CA PHE A 188 26.53 0.21 -7.18
C PHE A 188 27.34 -1.07 -7.03
N GLY A 189 26.76 -2.16 -6.51
CA GLY A 189 27.52 -3.41 -6.45
C GLY A 189 27.72 -4.07 -7.83
N CYS A 190 26.87 -3.78 -8.83
CA CYS A 190 27.08 -4.25 -10.20
C CYS A 190 28.18 -3.46 -10.93
N LEU A 191 28.30 -2.15 -10.67
CA LEU A 191 29.28 -1.26 -11.30
C LEU A 191 30.64 -1.26 -10.59
N CYS A 192 30.66 -1.31 -9.25
CA CYS A 192 31.87 -1.24 -8.42
C CYS A 192 32.31 -2.61 -7.88
N GLY A 193 31.56 -3.68 -8.15
CA GLY A 193 31.95 -5.05 -7.82
C GLY A 193 33.02 -5.53 -8.79
N THR A 194 34.29 -5.30 -8.47
CA THR A 194 35.39 -5.99 -9.13
C THR A 194 35.20 -7.49 -8.95
N CYS A 195 35.06 -8.24 -10.03
CA CYS A 195 35.29 -9.68 -10.03
C CYS A 195 36.76 -9.89 -9.63
N GLY A 196 37.04 -10.02 -8.35
CA GLY A 196 38.27 -10.64 -7.90
C GLY A 196 38.19 -12.09 -8.33
N SER A 197 38.94 -12.46 -9.37
CA SER A 197 39.22 -13.86 -9.69
C SER A 197 39.62 -14.56 -8.40
N LYS A 198 38.82 -15.54 -7.99
CA LYS A 198 39.33 -16.59 -7.12
C LYS A 198 39.86 -17.66 -8.04
N GLU A 199 41.19 -17.65 -8.21
CA GLU A 199 41.95 -18.90 -8.36
C GLU A 199 41.58 -19.88 -7.23
#